data_AF-A0A257W6Y5-F1
#
_entry.id   AF-A0A257W6Y5-F1
#
_cell.length_a   1.000
_cell.length_b   1.000
_cell.length_c   1.000
_cell.angle_alpha   90.00
_cell.angle_beta   90.00
_cell.angle_gamma   90.00
#
_symmetry.space_group_name_H-M   'P 1'
#
loop_
_entity.id
_entity.type
_entity.pdbx_description
1 polymer ?
#
loop_
_entity_poly.entity_id
_entity_poly.type
_entity_poly.pdbx_seq_one_letter_code
_entity_poly.pdbx_strand_id
1 'polypeptide(L)'
;GEFIKGSSPEEIAATIAIIEGDEKAWKDRVRSEGPRHPVTITRPYYLAVTEVTQGEYETIIGKNPSHFSAKGAGRKIVKDADTSRQPVETINWHEALEFCKKLAAADNVSLAKPRSGEPPGRPWNGPYSLPTEAEWEFAARSGTATTHWTGPDLAQLGRTAWYIDHGDFDPYRTYPVGQLEPNPLGLCDMYGNVWEWTLDGYEQNHFQKLVGGVVDPTGPNPPGNQRVQRGGAGGLHAMHCRSSNRGAVPAEMKVNGWGFRVSLSVDAVRQVLQQANVTTALGFDGSGARVEIPDLKWDPSKPLTLEAWCLPSKPVGQGLVAGFAGECELRLRGRHWWFGVKGADGQWREVVATADASFKVPAHIAGMWNGTEIRLFFDGVRHGDPVPCPAPAPKGVAATLGAVLDGSQGFAGRTLQVRVSTSARYTDDFDPAPVLEKDGDTAALYRFDTETGGTVPDLSGNNRTGTLRGANWTSAPRVPGSSVVTPAAAPKPAITPFDAAQAKKHQEEWA
;
A
#
# COMPACT_ATOMS: atom_id res chain seq x y z
N GLY A 1 6.51 21.04 0.19
CA GLY A 1 6.08 22.00 -0.84
C GLY A 1 5.78 23.33 -0.19
N GLU A 2 5.86 24.40 -0.95
CA GLU A 2 5.47 25.74 -0.49
C GLU A 2 4.26 26.20 -1.32
N PHE A 3 3.38 26.97 -0.70
CA PHE A 3 2.32 27.69 -1.40
C PHE A 3 1.86 28.89 -0.60
N ILE A 4 1.18 29.82 -1.28
CA ILE A 4 0.52 30.91 -0.61
C ILE A 4 -0.93 30.51 -0.32
N LYS A 5 -1.30 30.54 0.97
CA LYS A 5 -2.62 30.18 1.47
C LYS A 5 -3.50 31.42 1.64
N GLY A 6 -4.80 31.28 1.38
CA GLY A 6 -5.81 32.32 1.61
C GLY A 6 -6.17 33.17 0.39
N SER A 7 -6.94 34.22 0.63
CA SER A 7 -7.49 35.14 -0.39
C SER A 7 -6.84 36.51 -0.33
N SER A 8 -6.65 37.15 -1.49
CA SER A 8 -6.22 38.54 -1.60
C SER A 8 -7.30 39.49 -1.10
N PRO A 9 -6.94 40.74 -0.75
CA PRO A 9 -7.92 41.80 -0.52
C PRO A 9 -8.92 41.95 -1.67
N GLU A 10 -8.47 41.84 -2.92
CA GLU A 10 -9.30 41.97 -4.12
C GLU A 10 -10.30 40.82 -4.25
N GLU A 11 -9.86 39.56 -4.04
CA GLU A 11 -10.75 38.39 -4.04
C GLU A 11 -11.78 38.46 -2.90
N ILE A 12 -11.38 38.92 -1.71
CA ILE A 12 -12.27 39.10 -0.57
C ILE A 12 -13.32 40.17 -0.90
N ALA A 13 -12.90 41.32 -1.44
CA ALA A 13 -13.80 42.40 -1.81
C ALA A 13 -14.77 41.97 -2.92
N ALA A 14 -14.28 41.29 -3.97
CA ALA A 14 -15.09 40.77 -5.06
C ALA A 14 -16.12 39.75 -4.57
N THR A 15 -15.72 38.83 -3.70
CA THR A 15 -16.63 37.83 -3.12
C THR A 15 -17.67 38.50 -2.22
N ILE A 16 -17.31 39.50 -1.41
CA ILE A 16 -18.26 40.21 -0.55
C ILE A 16 -19.28 41.01 -1.37
N ALA A 17 -18.86 41.59 -2.50
CA ALA A 17 -19.71 42.41 -3.34
C ALA A 17 -20.90 41.65 -3.96
N ILE A 18 -20.75 40.33 -4.16
CA ILE A 18 -21.80 39.46 -4.71
C ILE A 18 -22.66 38.77 -3.64
N ILE A 19 -22.37 38.98 -2.34
CA ILE A 19 -23.22 38.48 -1.26
C ILE A 19 -24.42 39.41 -1.11
N GLU A 20 -25.58 38.93 -1.54
CA GLU A 20 -26.85 39.64 -1.41
C GLU A 20 -27.32 39.69 0.06
N GLY A 21 -28.04 40.76 0.41
CA GLY A 21 -28.62 40.92 1.75
C GLY A 21 -27.62 41.16 2.90
N ASP A 22 -28.14 41.08 4.13
CA ASP A 22 -27.39 41.29 5.37
C ASP A 22 -26.81 39.97 5.92
N GLU A 23 -26.04 39.26 5.09
CA GLU A 23 -25.35 38.03 5.51
C GLU A 23 -24.04 38.32 6.23
N LYS A 24 -24.10 39.00 7.38
CA LYS A 24 -22.92 39.38 8.17
C LYS A 24 -21.99 38.19 8.47
N ALA A 25 -22.57 37.05 8.88
CA ALA A 25 -21.79 35.86 9.22
C ALA A 25 -20.99 35.31 8.04
N TRP A 26 -21.56 35.34 6.83
CA TRP A 26 -20.83 34.96 5.64
C TRP A 26 -19.73 35.98 5.34
N LYS A 27 -20.06 37.28 5.30
CA LYS A 27 -19.08 38.34 5.02
C LYS A 27 -17.87 38.26 5.96
N ASP A 28 -18.10 37.92 7.23
CA ASP A 28 -17.04 37.69 8.23
C ASP A 28 -16.21 36.43 7.94
N ARG A 29 -16.81 35.35 7.43
CA ARG A 29 -16.07 34.17 6.95
C ARG A 29 -15.19 34.48 5.74
N VAL A 30 -15.68 35.25 4.75
CA VAL A 30 -14.83 35.66 3.61
C VAL A 30 -13.63 36.48 4.08
N ARG A 31 -13.84 37.41 5.02
CA ARG A 31 -12.73 38.20 5.59
C ARG A 31 -11.70 37.32 6.30
N SER A 32 -12.12 36.19 6.89
CA SER A 32 -11.23 35.23 7.56
C SER A 32 -10.28 34.47 6.62
N GLU A 33 -10.47 34.58 5.30
CA GLU A 33 -9.63 33.95 4.29
C GLU A 33 -8.34 34.71 4.05
N GLY A 34 -8.24 35.95 4.53
CA GLY A 34 -7.07 36.80 4.44
C GLY A 34 -6.42 37.09 5.79
N PRO A 35 -5.21 37.67 5.78
CA PRO A 35 -4.40 37.92 4.59
C PRO A 35 -3.80 36.63 4.02
N ARG A 36 -3.42 36.69 2.73
CA ARG A 36 -2.56 35.69 2.12
C ARG A 36 -1.26 35.56 2.92
N HIS A 37 -0.77 34.34 3.07
CA HIS A 37 0.47 34.07 3.78
C HIS A 37 1.20 32.84 3.22
N PRO A 38 2.55 32.82 3.24
CA PRO A 38 3.32 31.65 2.85
C PRO A 38 3.10 30.47 3.81
N VAL A 39 2.97 29.28 3.26
CA VAL A 39 2.91 28.03 4.01
C VAL A 39 3.91 27.04 3.45
N THR A 40 4.75 26.48 4.32
CA THR A 40 5.65 25.38 3.99
C THR A 40 5.09 24.08 4.57
N ILE A 41 4.80 23.10 3.72
CA ILE A 41 4.50 21.72 4.11
C ILE A 41 5.78 20.90 3.97
N THR A 42 6.43 20.53 5.06
CA THR A 42 7.77 19.93 5.04
C THR A 42 7.75 18.44 4.74
N ARG A 43 6.66 17.75 5.08
CA ARG A 43 6.54 16.30 4.93
C ARG A 43 5.58 15.92 3.82
N PRO A 44 5.94 14.97 2.95
CA PRO A 44 4.97 14.37 2.05
C PRO A 44 3.89 13.64 2.85
N TYR A 45 2.68 13.66 2.30
CA TYR A 45 1.52 12.94 2.81
C TYR A 45 0.70 12.45 1.63
N TYR A 46 -0.11 11.43 1.86
CA TYR A 46 -1.13 10.98 0.93
C TYR A 46 -2.46 11.59 1.35
N LEU A 47 -3.29 11.91 0.37
CA LEU A 47 -4.67 12.33 0.56
C LEU A 47 -5.55 11.38 -0.22
N ALA A 48 -6.67 10.96 0.36
CA ALA A 48 -7.66 10.15 -0.32
C ALA A 48 -8.08 10.86 -1.61
N VAL A 49 -8.15 10.10 -2.71
CA VAL A 49 -8.47 10.62 -4.05
C VAL A 49 -9.85 11.27 -4.05
N THR A 50 -10.79 10.70 -3.30
CA THR A 50 -12.16 11.19 -3.14
C THR A 50 -12.47 11.45 -1.67
N GLU A 51 -13.64 12.04 -1.42
CA GLU A 51 -14.31 11.97 -0.12
C GLU A 51 -14.51 10.49 0.29
N VAL A 52 -14.59 10.22 1.60
CA VAL A 52 -14.91 8.88 2.11
C VAL A 52 -16.32 8.52 1.70
N THR A 53 -16.48 7.35 1.09
CA THR A 53 -17.78 6.88 0.62
C THR A 53 -18.62 6.26 1.73
N GLN A 54 -19.93 6.19 1.50
CA GLN A 54 -20.85 5.49 2.41
C GLN A 54 -20.47 4.02 2.61
N GLY A 55 -20.05 3.33 1.55
CA GLY A 55 -19.64 1.92 1.62
C GLY A 55 -18.35 1.72 2.41
N GLU A 56 -17.34 2.57 2.22
CA GLU A 56 -16.11 2.55 3.02
C GLU A 56 -16.41 2.84 4.49
N TYR A 57 -17.21 3.87 4.78
CA TYR A 57 -17.60 4.22 6.13
C TYR A 57 -18.35 3.09 6.82
N GLU A 58 -19.33 2.48 6.17
CA GLU A 58 -20.10 1.35 6.72
C GLU A 58 -19.21 0.13 6.96
N THR A 59 -18.25 -0.15 6.08
CA THR A 59 -17.28 -1.26 6.25
C THR A 59 -16.43 -1.10 7.50
N ILE A 60 -15.92 0.11 7.76
CA ILE A 60 -14.99 0.36 8.89
C ILE A 60 -15.75 0.63 10.20
N ILE A 61 -16.87 1.35 10.15
CA ILE A 61 -17.60 1.78 11.35
C ILE A 61 -18.68 0.76 11.74
N GLY A 62 -19.26 0.05 10.77
CA GLY A 62 -20.37 -0.89 10.95
C GLY A 62 -21.78 -0.28 10.84
N LYS A 63 -21.88 1.00 10.45
CA LYS A 63 -23.16 1.70 10.21
C LYS A 63 -22.99 2.80 9.18
N ASN A 64 -24.08 3.15 8.50
CA ASN A 64 -24.16 4.28 7.57
C ASN A 64 -25.12 5.36 8.13
N PRO A 65 -24.60 6.54 8.55
CA PRO A 65 -25.43 7.62 9.11
C PRO A 65 -26.04 8.55 8.05
N SER A 66 -25.67 8.37 6.77
CA SER A 66 -25.97 9.31 5.69
C SER A 66 -27.47 9.51 5.50
N HIS A 67 -27.87 10.78 5.42
CA HIS A 67 -29.22 11.20 5.07
C HIS A 67 -29.62 10.72 3.67
N PHE A 68 -28.73 10.85 2.69
CA PHE A 68 -28.89 10.41 1.30
C PHE A 68 -28.43 8.97 1.13
N SER A 69 -29.11 8.05 1.80
CA SER A 69 -28.86 6.61 1.70
C SER A 69 -30.16 5.83 1.58
N ALA A 70 -30.07 4.55 1.20
CA ALA A 70 -31.24 3.65 1.13
C ALA A 70 -32.06 3.59 2.44
N LYS A 71 -31.40 3.82 3.60
CA LYS A 71 -32.02 3.79 4.94
C LYS A 71 -32.16 5.18 5.56
N GLY A 72 -31.67 6.23 4.90
CA GLY A 72 -31.64 7.60 5.42
C GLY A 72 -32.98 8.33 5.33
N ALA A 73 -33.03 9.53 5.91
CA ALA A 73 -34.21 10.39 5.86
C ALA A 73 -34.50 10.85 4.41
N GLY A 74 -33.47 11.03 3.59
CA GLY A 74 -33.54 11.40 2.18
C GLY A 74 -33.73 10.23 1.22
N ARG A 75 -34.00 9.00 1.70
CA ARG A 75 -34.09 7.78 0.87
C ARG A 75 -35.00 7.88 -0.36
N LYS A 76 -36.05 8.72 -0.30
CA LYS A 76 -36.97 8.92 -1.43
C LYS A 76 -36.31 9.62 -2.61
N ILE A 77 -35.30 10.46 -2.34
CA ILE A 77 -34.54 11.23 -3.33
C ILE A 77 -33.53 10.33 -4.05
N VAL A 78 -32.98 9.34 -3.33
CA VAL A 78 -31.96 8.40 -3.84
C VAL A 78 -32.49 6.99 -4.09
N LYS A 79 -33.81 6.82 -4.26
CA LYS A 79 -34.49 5.51 -4.29
C LYS A 79 -33.96 4.54 -5.37
N ASP A 80 -33.48 5.08 -6.49
CA ASP A 80 -33.00 4.32 -7.65
C ASP A 80 -31.46 4.38 -7.79
N ALA A 81 -30.76 4.95 -6.81
CA ALA A 81 -29.32 5.15 -6.85
C ALA A 81 -28.58 4.13 -5.97
N ASP A 82 -27.45 3.60 -6.46
CA ASP A 82 -26.47 2.97 -5.58
C ASP A 82 -25.73 4.05 -4.79
N THR A 83 -26.05 4.16 -3.49
CA THR A 83 -25.45 5.16 -2.62
C THR A 83 -24.12 4.72 -2.02
N SER A 84 -23.66 3.48 -2.26
CA SER A 84 -22.40 2.96 -1.70
C SER A 84 -21.18 3.79 -2.10
N ARG A 85 -21.22 4.40 -3.28
CA ARG A 85 -20.18 5.28 -3.84
C ARG A 85 -20.43 6.77 -3.62
N GLN A 86 -21.55 7.17 -3.01
CA GLN A 86 -21.76 8.55 -2.59
C GLN A 86 -20.88 8.87 -1.38
N PRO A 87 -20.54 10.15 -1.12
CA PRO A 87 -19.83 10.51 0.10
C PRO A 87 -20.69 10.19 1.32
N VAL A 88 -20.03 9.75 2.40
CA VAL A 88 -20.68 9.70 3.71
C VAL A 88 -20.93 11.12 4.21
N GLU A 89 -22.14 11.39 4.68
CA GLU A 89 -22.52 12.67 5.26
C GLU A 89 -23.37 12.49 6.53
N THR A 90 -23.83 13.59 7.14
CA THR A 90 -24.53 13.57 8.44
C THR A 90 -23.64 12.97 9.55
N ILE A 91 -22.35 13.29 9.50
CA ILE A 91 -21.38 12.97 10.56
C ILE A 91 -20.83 14.23 11.20
N ASN A 92 -20.40 14.11 12.46
CA ASN A 92 -19.66 15.18 13.11
C ASN A 92 -18.15 14.96 12.98
N TRP A 93 -17.37 15.95 13.40
CA TRP A 93 -15.92 15.92 13.30
C TRP A 93 -15.29 14.77 14.09
N HIS A 94 -15.86 14.43 15.26
CA HIS A 94 -15.39 13.32 16.08
C HIS A 94 -15.59 11.97 15.39
N GLU A 95 -16.74 11.76 14.75
CA GLU A 95 -17.04 10.54 14.00
C GLU A 95 -16.14 10.37 12.76
N ALA A 96 -15.78 11.48 12.10
CA ALA A 96 -14.79 11.47 11.02
C ALA A 96 -13.40 11.01 11.55
N LEU A 97 -12.97 11.50 12.71
CA LEU A 97 -11.73 11.04 13.34
C LEU A 97 -11.80 9.59 13.84
N GLU A 98 -12.94 9.15 14.37
CA GLU A 98 -13.12 7.75 14.77
C GLU A 98 -12.99 6.80 13.58
N PHE A 99 -13.47 7.20 12.39
CA PHE A 99 -13.20 6.44 11.16
C PHE A 99 -11.69 6.31 10.92
N CYS A 100 -10.93 7.40 10.97
CA CYS A 100 -9.48 7.37 10.78
C CYS A 100 -8.78 6.44 11.81
N LYS A 101 -9.23 6.45 13.07
CA LYS A 101 -8.70 5.56 14.13
C LYS A 101 -9.00 4.10 13.85
N LYS A 102 -10.24 3.77 13.49
CA LYS A 102 -10.64 2.39 13.16
C LYS A 102 -9.97 1.89 11.90
N LEU A 103 -9.80 2.73 10.88
CA LEU A 103 -9.08 2.39 9.67
C LEU A 103 -7.61 2.06 9.97
N ALA A 104 -6.95 2.87 10.81
CA ALA A 104 -5.59 2.57 11.29
C ALA A 104 -5.49 1.22 12.01
N ALA A 105 -6.48 0.89 12.85
CA ALA A 105 -6.54 -0.39 13.54
C ALA A 105 -6.81 -1.56 12.58
N ALA A 106 -7.71 -1.38 11.60
CA ALA A 106 -8.02 -2.39 10.59
C ALA A 106 -6.79 -2.72 9.72
N ASP A 107 -5.99 -1.71 9.40
CA ASP A 107 -4.72 -1.87 8.67
C ASP A 107 -3.54 -2.23 9.58
N ASN A 108 -3.77 -2.39 10.89
CA ASN A 108 -2.74 -2.69 11.89
C ASN A 108 -1.50 -1.77 11.77
N VAL A 109 -1.75 -0.47 11.57
CA VAL A 109 -0.69 0.55 11.50
C VAL A 109 -0.77 1.50 12.68
N SER A 110 0.41 1.89 13.16
CA SER A 110 0.54 2.90 14.22
C SER A 110 1.77 3.77 13.96
N LEU A 111 1.73 5.01 14.45
CA LEU A 111 2.93 5.84 14.44
C LEU A 111 3.72 5.60 15.73
N ALA A 112 4.97 5.16 15.60
CA ALA A 112 5.85 4.90 16.74
C ALA A 112 6.18 6.16 17.55
N LYS A 113 6.03 7.34 16.93
CA LYS A 113 6.14 8.66 17.55
C LYS A 113 5.09 9.57 16.90
N PRO A 114 4.58 10.59 17.62
CA PRO A 114 4.00 11.76 16.99
C PRO A 114 4.91 12.20 15.82
N ARG A 115 4.34 12.68 14.70
CA ARG A 115 5.15 13.33 13.65
C ARG A 115 6.07 14.36 14.33
N SER A 116 7.39 14.11 14.29
CA SER A 116 8.37 14.94 14.97
C SER A 116 8.33 16.36 14.41
N GLY A 117 8.14 17.37 15.27
CA GLY A 117 7.97 18.77 14.86
C GLY A 117 6.54 19.29 14.95
N GLU A 118 5.53 18.43 15.19
CA GLU A 118 4.17 18.91 15.42
C GLU A 118 4.04 19.59 16.80
N PRO A 119 3.38 20.75 16.90
CA PRO A 119 3.23 21.46 18.16
C PRO A 119 2.37 20.66 19.16
N PRO A 120 2.64 20.78 20.47
CA PRO A 120 1.77 20.19 21.50
C PRO A 120 0.34 20.71 21.37
N GLY A 121 -0.66 19.82 21.36
CA GLY A 121 -2.09 20.20 21.29
C GLY A 121 -2.83 19.77 20.03
N ARG A 122 -2.20 19.07 19.08
CA ARG A 122 -2.90 18.47 17.93
C ARG A 122 -3.93 17.43 18.43
N PRO A 123 -5.22 17.53 18.05
CA PRO A 123 -6.26 16.67 18.61
C PRO A 123 -6.12 15.17 18.30
N TRP A 124 -5.44 14.82 17.20
CA TRP A 124 -5.15 13.45 16.79
C TRP A 124 -3.85 13.43 16.00
N ASN A 125 -3.01 12.40 16.23
CA ASN A 125 -1.76 12.20 15.51
C ASN A 125 -1.55 10.75 15.07
N GLY A 126 -2.57 10.21 14.41
CA GLY A 126 -2.52 8.87 13.87
C GLY A 126 -1.94 8.77 12.47
N PRO A 127 -1.68 7.54 12.01
CA PRO A 127 -1.21 7.27 10.65
C PRO A 127 -2.23 7.73 9.60
N TYR A 128 -3.50 7.41 9.82
CA TYR A 128 -4.67 7.97 9.15
C TYR A 128 -5.22 9.14 9.97
N SER A 129 -5.60 10.23 9.32
CA SER A 129 -6.09 11.46 9.95
C SER A 129 -7.04 12.22 9.04
N LEU A 130 -7.71 13.25 9.56
CA LEU A 130 -8.19 14.35 8.70
C LEU A 130 -6.98 15.16 8.21
N PRO A 131 -7.03 15.75 6.99
CA PRO A 131 -6.01 16.69 6.55
C PRO A 131 -6.02 17.93 7.45
N THR A 132 -4.87 18.59 7.60
CA THR A 132 -4.88 19.97 8.09
C THR A 132 -5.56 20.89 7.07
N GLU A 133 -6.01 22.05 7.51
CA GLU A 133 -6.60 23.04 6.61
C GLU A 133 -5.61 23.48 5.52
N ALA A 134 -4.32 23.53 5.85
CA ALA A 134 -3.27 23.84 4.90
C ALA A 134 -2.98 22.69 3.93
N GLU A 135 -2.93 21.43 4.41
CA GLU A 135 -2.82 20.24 3.56
C GLU A 135 -3.98 20.23 2.54
N TRP A 136 -5.21 20.44 3.01
CA TRP A 136 -6.39 20.47 2.14
C TRP A 136 -6.32 21.56 1.07
N GLU A 137 -5.99 22.81 1.44
CA GLU A 137 -5.95 23.91 0.47
C GLU A 137 -4.80 23.77 -0.53
N PHE A 138 -3.63 23.30 -0.09
CA PHE A 138 -2.52 22.98 -0.98
C PHE A 138 -2.96 21.98 -2.05
N ALA A 139 -3.65 20.92 -1.62
CA ALA A 139 -4.17 19.88 -2.49
C ALA A 139 -5.24 20.41 -3.46
N ALA A 140 -6.20 21.21 -2.97
CA ALA A 140 -7.26 21.79 -3.80
C ALA A 140 -6.71 22.72 -4.88
N ARG A 141 -5.73 23.56 -4.53
CA ARG A 141 -5.07 24.49 -5.46
C ARG A 141 -4.24 23.80 -6.52
N SER A 142 -3.70 22.62 -6.23
CA SER A 142 -2.96 21.78 -7.17
C SER A 142 -1.86 22.54 -7.94
N GLY A 143 -1.13 23.42 -7.24
CA GLY A 143 -0.05 24.24 -7.81
C GLY A 143 -0.50 25.52 -8.52
N THR A 144 -1.79 25.82 -8.54
CA THR A 144 -2.31 27.11 -9.02
C THR A 144 -2.48 28.10 -7.88
N ALA A 145 -2.57 29.38 -8.24
CA ALA A 145 -2.85 30.45 -7.30
C ALA A 145 -4.27 31.04 -7.46
N THR A 146 -5.02 30.55 -8.45
CA THR A 146 -6.37 31.01 -8.77
C THR A 146 -7.40 30.56 -7.76
N THR A 147 -8.60 31.14 -7.85
CA THR A 147 -9.74 30.82 -6.97
C THR A 147 -10.13 29.34 -7.03
N HIS A 148 -10.10 28.74 -8.22
CA HIS A 148 -10.21 27.30 -8.46
C HIS A 148 -8.97 26.84 -9.23
N TRP A 149 -8.60 25.56 -9.17
CA TRP A 149 -7.46 25.04 -9.94
C TRP A 149 -7.68 25.16 -11.46
N THR A 150 -8.93 25.19 -11.91
CA THR A 150 -9.31 25.42 -13.32
C THR A 150 -9.19 26.88 -13.76
N GLY A 151 -8.82 27.79 -12.85
CA GLY A 151 -8.77 29.22 -13.09
C GLY A 151 -9.96 30.00 -12.49
N PRO A 152 -10.07 31.30 -12.79
CA PRO A 152 -11.14 32.15 -12.27
C PRO A 152 -12.48 32.00 -13.03
N ASP A 153 -12.48 31.38 -14.21
CA ASP A 153 -13.66 31.19 -15.04
C ASP A 153 -14.61 30.13 -14.44
N LEU A 154 -15.79 30.58 -13.99
CA LEU A 154 -16.82 29.70 -13.42
C LEU A 154 -17.38 28.71 -14.44
N ALA A 155 -17.29 28.98 -15.75
CA ALA A 155 -17.71 28.01 -16.76
C ALA A 155 -16.85 26.74 -16.73
N GLN A 156 -15.61 26.83 -16.24
CA GLN A 156 -14.74 25.66 -16.06
C GLN A 156 -15.03 24.89 -14.77
N LEU A 157 -15.65 25.53 -13.76
CA LEU A 157 -15.93 24.90 -12.46
C LEU A 157 -16.83 23.67 -12.60
N GLY A 158 -17.79 23.71 -13.54
CA GLY A 158 -18.70 22.59 -13.79
C GLY A 158 -18.02 21.29 -14.22
N ARG A 159 -16.76 21.33 -14.67
CA ARG A 159 -15.98 20.14 -15.00
C ARG A 159 -15.46 19.39 -13.77
N THR A 160 -15.36 20.06 -12.63
CA THR A 160 -14.64 19.57 -11.43
C THR A 160 -15.46 19.62 -10.14
N ALA A 161 -16.61 20.30 -10.11
CA ALA A 161 -17.39 20.53 -8.89
C ALA A 161 -18.88 20.19 -9.03
N TRP A 162 -19.46 19.62 -7.97
CA TRP A 162 -20.91 19.45 -7.81
C TRP A 162 -21.48 20.58 -6.96
N TYR A 163 -22.26 21.49 -7.55
CA TYR A 163 -22.77 22.70 -6.89
C TYR A 163 -24.14 23.10 -7.46
N ILE A 164 -24.87 24.03 -6.83
CA ILE A 164 -26.31 24.26 -7.12
C ILE A 164 -26.61 24.68 -8.57
N ASP A 165 -25.65 25.35 -9.24
CA ASP A 165 -25.82 25.81 -10.63
C ASP A 165 -25.21 24.82 -11.65
N HIS A 166 -24.87 23.59 -11.23
CA HIS A 166 -24.28 22.55 -12.08
C HIS A 166 -25.34 21.85 -12.95
N GLY A 167 -25.71 22.40 -14.11
CA GLY A 167 -26.51 21.66 -15.11
C GLY A 167 -27.73 20.90 -14.56
N ASP A 168 -27.78 19.58 -14.78
CA ASP A 168 -28.85 18.65 -14.32
C ASP A 168 -28.70 18.21 -12.85
N PHE A 169 -27.91 18.94 -12.06
CA PHE A 169 -27.70 18.66 -10.64
C PHE A 169 -28.98 18.90 -9.84
N ASP A 170 -29.36 17.91 -9.03
CA ASP A 170 -30.39 18.05 -8.00
C ASP A 170 -29.70 18.51 -6.71
N PRO A 171 -29.90 19.78 -6.27
CA PRO A 171 -29.25 20.33 -5.10
C PRO A 171 -29.70 19.73 -3.78
N TYR A 172 -30.65 18.80 -3.81
CA TYR A 172 -31.16 18.09 -2.66
C TYR A 172 -30.60 16.67 -2.57
N ARG A 173 -29.45 16.35 -3.19
CA ARG A 173 -28.73 15.07 -2.98
C ARG A 173 -27.21 15.19 -3.18
N THR A 174 -26.49 14.16 -2.73
CA THR A 174 -25.07 13.95 -3.06
C THR A 174 -24.91 13.02 -4.27
N TYR A 175 -23.74 13.08 -4.90
CA TYR A 175 -23.43 12.29 -6.10
C TYR A 175 -22.29 11.31 -5.83
N PRO A 176 -22.21 10.19 -6.58
CA PRO A 176 -21.09 9.28 -6.48
C PRO A 176 -19.76 10.02 -6.65
N VAL A 177 -18.79 9.70 -5.81
CA VAL A 177 -17.48 10.34 -5.84
C VAL A 177 -16.69 9.95 -7.09
N GLY A 178 -15.81 10.85 -7.54
CA GLY A 178 -14.87 10.62 -8.64
C GLY A 178 -15.53 10.59 -10.02
N GLN A 179 -16.68 11.25 -10.20
CA GLN A 179 -17.40 11.32 -11.47
C GLN A 179 -16.98 12.52 -12.34
N LEU A 180 -16.39 13.54 -11.72
CA LEU A 180 -15.91 14.76 -12.39
C LEU A 180 -14.39 14.72 -12.60
N GLU A 181 -13.88 15.68 -13.35
CA GLU A 181 -12.46 15.78 -13.69
C GLU A 181 -11.60 15.96 -12.42
N PRO A 182 -10.56 15.12 -12.22
CA PRO A 182 -9.63 15.31 -11.11
C PRO A 182 -8.75 16.55 -11.35
N ASN A 183 -8.29 17.16 -10.28
CA ASN A 183 -7.25 18.17 -10.37
C ASN A 183 -5.90 17.57 -10.81
N PRO A 184 -4.87 18.38 -11.15
CA PRO A 184 -3.57 17.86 -11.59
C PRO A 184 -2.85 16.92 -10.60
N LEU A 185 -3.21 16.90 -9.31
CA LEU A 185 -2.72 15.91 -8.34
C LEU A 185 -3.47 14.57 -8.39
N GLY A 186 -4.48 14.44 -9.25
CA GLY A 186 -5.34 13.27 -9.37
C GLY A 186 -6.46 13.22 -8.33
N LEU A 187 -6.78 14.33 -7.65
CA LEU A 187 -7.80 14.39 -6.61
C LEU A 187 -9.15 14.85 -7.19
N CYS A 188 -10.21 14.12 -6.86
CA CYS A 188 -11.57 14.42 -7.30
C CYS A 188 -12.37 15.12 -6.20
N ASP A 189 -13.44 15.82 -6.63
CA ASP A 189 -14.46 16.41 -5.76
C ASP A 189 -13.87 17.34 -4.67
N MET A 190 -12.75 18.02 -4.98
CA MET A 190 -12.16 19.01 -4.06
C MET A 190 -13.06 20.25 -3.91
N TYR A 191 -14.10 20.36 -4.74
CA TYR A 191 -15.05 21.46 -4.77
C TYR A 191 -16.47 20.90 -4.86
N GLY A 192 -17.36 21.33 -3.96
CA GLY A 192 -18.75 20.91 -3.97
C GLY A 192 -18.97 19.51 -3.39
N ASN A 193 -20.06 18.85 -3.80
CA ASN A 193 -20.58 17.58 -3.27
C ASN A 193 -20.88 17.64 -1.76
N VAL A 194 -19.88 17.45 -0.89
CA VAL A 194 -19.99 17.70 0.55
C VAL A 194 -18.85 18.57 1.08
N TRP A 195 -19.15 19.32 2.14
CA TRP A 195 -18.13 19.97 2.94
C TRP A 195 -17.24 18.93 3.58
N GLU A 196 -15.94 19.18 3.61
CA GLU A 196 -14.98 18.24 4.16
C GLU A 196 -14.41 18.74 5.48
N TRP A 197 -14.59 17.95 6.54
CA TRP A 197 -13.94 18.20 7.83
C TRP A 197 -12.42 18.19 7.71
N THR A 198 -11.77 19.22 8.27
CA THR A 198 -10.31 19.27 8.47
C THR A 198 -9.99 19.15 9.96
N LEU A 199 -8.73 18.91 10.30
CA LEU A 199 -8.32 18.72 11.70
C LEU A 199 -8.36 20.01 12.54
N ASP A 200 -8.19 21.15 11.88
CA ASP A 200 -7.89 22.44 12.50
C ASP A 200 -9.06 23.02 13.29
N GLY A 201 -8.73 23.72 14.37
CA GLY A 201 -9.65 24.65 15.01
C GLY A 201 -9.91 25.88 14.14
N TYR A 202 -11.00 26.58 14.37
CA TYR A 202 -11.27 27.85 13.68
C TYR A 202 -11.06 29.05 14.61
N GLU A 203 -10.33 30.03 14.11
CA GLU A 203 -10.26 31.39 14.64
C GLU A 203 -10.33 32.37 13.46
N GLN A 204 -11.25 33.34 13.54
CA GLN A 204 -11.56 34.24 12.43
C GLN A 204 -10.34 35.06 11.95
N ASN A 205 -9.54 35.59 12.87
CA ASN A 205 -8.38 36.43 12.54
C ASN A 205 -7.06 35.65 12.58
N HIS A 206 -7.10 34.31 12.51
CA HIS A 206 -5.91 33.49 12.67
C HIS A 206 -4.82 33.81 11.63
N PHE A 207 -5.19 34.03 10.37
CA PHE A 207 -4.21 34.28 9.30
C PHE A 207 -3.45 35.59 9.46
N GLN A 208 -3.98 36.57 10.19
CA GLN A 208 -3.25 37.80 10.51
C GLN A 208 -1.98 37.53 11.31
N LYS A 209 -1.95 36.41 12.06
CA LYS A 209 -0.80 35.97 12.86
C LYS A 209 0.26 35.25 12.01
N LEU A 210 -0.05 34.92 10.76
CA LEU A 210 0.76 34.04 9.90
C LEU A 210 1.43 34.76 8.73
N VAL A 211 1.30 36.09 8.62
CA VAL A 211 1.79 36.90 7.48
C VAL A 211 3.28 36.67 7.18
N GLY A 212 4.10 36.43 8.21
CA GLY A 212 5.54 36.15 8.06
C GLY A 212 5.88 34.76 7.52
N GLY A 213 4.87 33.94 7.24
CA GLY A 213 5.02 32.55 6.85
C GLY A 213 4.88 31.59 8.04
N VAL A 214 4.45 30.36 7.74
CA VAL A 214 4.28 29.30 8.73
C VAL A 214 4.69 27.94 8.16
N VAL A 215 5.25 27.09 9.02
CA VAL A 215 5.68 25.74 8.68
C VAL A 215 4.74 24.73 9.33
N ASP A 216 4.21 23.80 8.52
CA ASP A 216 3.29 22.73 8.92
C ASP A 216 2.17 23.20 9.90
N PRO A 217 1.38 24.24 9.54
CA PRO A 217 0.37 24.80 10.42
C PRO A 217 -0.72 23.78 10.75
N THR A 218 -1.16 23.79 12.02
CA THR A 218 -2.24 22.94 12.55
C THR A 218 -3.42 23.75 13.11
N GLY A 219 -3.51 25.03 12.70
CA GLY A 219 -4.52 25.97 13.16
C GLY A 219 -4.24 26.55 14.56
N PRO A 220 -5.22 27.27 15.15
CA PRO A 220 -5.10 27.87 16.46
C PRO A 220 -4.90 26.83 17.57
N ASN A 221 -4.11 27.19 18.57
CA ASN A 221 -3.86 26.38 19.75
C ASN A 221 -4.02 27.23 21.02
N PRO A 222 -4.97 26.94 21.92
CA PRO A 222 -5.96 25.86 21.81
C PRO A 222 -6.98 26.10 20.68
N PRO A 223 -7.57 25.04 20.08
CA PRO A 223 -8.36 25.16 18.86
C PRO A 223 -9.80 25.69 19.01
N GLY A 224 -10.26 25.96 20.24
CA GLY A 224 -11.66 26.30 20.50
C GLY A 224 -12.64 25.14 20.19
N ASN A 225 -13.95 25.45 20.17
CA ASN A 225 -15.00 24.45 19.89
C ASN A 225 -15.40 24.33 18.41
N GLN A 226 -14.99 25.29 17.57
CA GLN A 226 -15.30 25.27 16.14
C GLN A 226 -14.20 24.58 15.36
N ARG A 227 -14.59 23.79 14.36
CA ARG A 227 -13.71 23.08 13.44
C ARG A 227 -13.87 23.60 12.03
N VAL A 228 -12.79 23.58 11.28
CA VAL A 228 -12.77 24.07 9.91
C VAL A 228 -13.31 23.02 8.94
N GLN A 229 -14.15 23.47 8.01
CA GLN A 229 -14.59 22.72 6.84
C GLN A 229 -14.14 23.41 5.56
N ARG A 230 -13.90 22.63 4.49
CA ARG A 230 -13.45 23.15 3.19
C ARG A 230 -14.23 22.53 2.02
N GLY A 231 -14.11 23.11 0.82
CA GLY A 231 -14.67 22.55 -0.42
C GLY A 231 -16.03 23.09 -0.86
N GLY A 232 -16.88 23.53 0.08
CA GLY A 232 -18.28 23.80 -0.24
C GLY A 232 -19.10 22.51 -0.27
N ALA A 233 -20.34 22.55 -0.76
CA ALA A 233 -21.21 21.39 -0.89
C ALA A 233 -22.17 21.58 -2.06
N GLY A 234 -22.84 20.50 -2.44
CA GLY A 234 -23.78 20.46 -3.56
C GLY A 234 -24.82 21.58 -3.56
N GLY A 235 -25.52 21.79 -2.44
CA GLY A 235 -26.58 22.81 -2.35
C GLY A 235 -26.10 24.27 -2.30
N LEU A 236 -24.83 24.56 -2.61
CA LEU A 236 -24.22 25.88 -2.50
C LEU A 236 -23.80 26.44 -3.86
N HIS A 237 -23.82 27.76 -4.01
CA HIS A 237 -23.36 28.46 -5.21
C HIS A 237 -21.85 28.35 -5.43
N ALA A 238 -21.41 28.54 -6.67
CA ALA A 238 -20.01 28.48 -7.10
C ALA A 238 -19.03 29.28 -6.21
N MET A 239 -19.46 30.42 -5.67
CA MET A 239 -18.66 31.24 -4.75
C MET A 239 -18.30 30.56 -3.42
N HIS A 240 -18.95 29.44 -3.07
CA HIS A 240 -18.58 28.60 -1.93
C HIS A 240 -17.58 27.50 -2.30
N CYS A 241 -17.41 27.22 -3.58
CA CYS A 241 -16.54 26.17 -4.09
C CYS A 241 -15.11 26.67 -4.34
N ARG A 242 -14.73 27.80 -3.73
CA ARG A 242 -13.39 28.39 -3.89
C ARG A 242 -12.37 27.64 -3.05
N SER A 243 -11.14 27.53 -3.57
CA SER A 243 -10.02 26.89 -2.88
C SER A 243 -9.79 27.48 -1.49
N SER A 244 -9.99 28.78 -1.30
CA SER A 244 -9.80 29.48 -0.02
C SER A 244 -11.03 29.52 0.89
N ASN A 245 -12.21 29.04 0.46
CA ASN A 245 -13.45 29.19 1.24
C ASN A 245 -13.46 28.35 2.54
N ARG A 246 -13.65 28.99 3.69
CA ARG A 246 -13.55 28.34 5.01
C ARG A 246 -14.92 28.28 5.70
N GLY A 247 -15.42 27.08 5.91
CA GLY A 247 -16.53 26.81 6.81
C GLY A 247 -16.04 26.69 8.25
N ALA A 248 -16.87 27.12 9.21
CA ALA A 248 -16.56 27.03 10.64
C ALA A 248 -17.83 26.73 11.44
N VAL A 249 -17.85 25.59 12.08
CA VAL A 249 -19.02 25.04 12.81
C VAL A 249 -18.57 24.23 14.02
N PRO A 250 -19.42 24.07 15.06
CA PRO A 250 -19.08 23.27 16.23
C PRO A 250 -18.75 21.80 15.89
N ALA A 251 -17.78 21.22 16.60
CA ALA A 251 -17.26 19.87 16.33
C ALA A 251 -18.31 18.75 16.46
N GLU A 252 -19.37 19.01 17.22
CA GLU A 252 -20.48 18.10 17.52
C GLU A 252 -21.62 18.11 16.49
N MET A 253 -21.68 19.14 15.65
CA MET A 253 -22.79 19.37 14.72
C MET A 253 -22.72 18.43 13.50
N LYS A 254 -23.89 18.05 12.98
CA LYS A 254 -24.06 17.15 11.82
C LYS A 254 -25.07 17.74 10.85
N VAL A 255 -24.73 17.76 9.56
CA VAL A 255 -25.62 18.22 8.49
C VAL A 255 -25.44 17.30 7.27
N ASN A 256 -26.49 17.17 6.48
CA ASN A 256 -26.57 16.26 5.33
C ASN A 256 -25.75 16.67 4.10
N GLY A 257 -24.88 17.67 4.23
CA GLY A 257 -23.90 18.05 3.23
C GLY A 257 -22.48 18.10 3.79
N TRP A 258 -22.24 17.46 4.94
CA TRP A 258 -20.95 17.46 5.63
C TRP A 258 -20.38 16.05 5.73
N GLY A 259 -19.28 15.82 5.02
CA GLY A 259 -18.48 14.61 5.05
C GLY A 259 -17.02 14.94 5.34
N PHE A 260 -16.11 14.16 4.77
CA PHE A 260 -14.67 14.30 4.98
C PHE A 260 -13.88 13.47 3.96
N ARG A 261 -12.58 13.77 3.88
CA ARG A 261 -11.59 12.89 3.27
C ARG A 261 -10.45 12.61 4.25
N VAL A 262 -9.68 11.57 3.96
CA VAL A 262 -8.62 11.07 4.85
C VAL A 262 -7.25 11.44 4.31
N SER A 263 -6.37 11.89 5.19
CA SER A 263 -4.93 11.97 4.96
C SER A 263 -4.21 10.76 5.58
N LEU A 264 -3.12 10.34 4.96
CA LEU A 264 -2.31 9.20 5.38
C LEU A 264 -0.82 9.56 5.34
N SER A 265 -0.10 9.25 6.40
CA SER A 265 1.35 9.48 6.46
C SER A 265 2.13 8.51 5.55
N VAL A 266 3.25 8.98 4.99
CA VAL A 266 4.16 8.13 4.20
C VAL A 266 4.71 6.97 5.03
N ASP A 267 4.97 7.18 6.32
CA ASP A 267 5.49 6.13 7.19
C ASP A 267 4.45 5.02 7.43
N ALA A 268 3.17 5.36 7.48
CA ALA A 268 2.10 4.37 7.52
C ALA A 268 1.99 3.59 6.20
N VAL A 269 2.07 4.25 5.04
CA VAL A 269 2.11 3.55 3.74
C VAL A 269 3.27 2.57 3.69
N ARG A 270 4.46 2.97 4.17
CA ARG A 270 5.61 2.05 4.27
C ARG A 270 5.31 0.85 5.15
N GLN A 271 4.63 1.03 6.29
CA GLN A 271 4.23 -0.09 7.15
C GLN A 271 3.21 -1.01 6.46
N VAL A 272 2.15 -0.47 5.86
CA VAL A 272 1.16 -1.27 5.11
C VAL A 272 1.84 -2.08 4.01
N LEU A 273 2.72 -1.44 3.22
CA LEU A 273 3.45 -2.12 2.15
C LEU A 273 4.41 -3.19 2.69
N GLN A 274 5.09 -2.94 3.82
CA GLN A 274 5.94 -3.95 4.45
C GLN A 274 5.13 -5.15 4.94
N GLN A 275 3.97 -4.92 5.55
CA GLN A 275 3.07 -5.98 6.02
C GLN A 275 2.48 -6.78 4.85
N ALA A 276 2.08 -6.11 3.77
CA ALA A 276 1.57 -6.76 2.56
C ALA A 276 2.66 -7.61 1.86
N ASN A 277 3.93 -7.20 1.96
CA ASN A 277 5.06 -7.85 1.30
C ASN A 277 5.72 -8.96 2.11
N VAL A 278 5.19 -9.37 3.26
CA VAL A 278 5.68 -10.53 4.00
C VAL A 278 4.76 -11.74 3.84
N THR A 279 5.37 -12.92 3.90
CA THR A 279 4.72 -14.23 3.94
C THR A 279 5.34 -15.04 5.07
N THR A 280 4.65 -16.09 5.50
CA THR A 280 5.25 -17.15 6.29
C THR A 280 6.32 -17.87 5.46
N ALA A 281 7.36 -18.35 6.13
CA ALA A 281 8.42 -19.19 5.59
C ALA A 281 8.96 -20.11 6.69
N LEU A 282 9.75 -21.11 6.30
CA LEU A 282 10.44 -21.97 7.26
C LEU A 282 11.89 -21.51 7.46
N GLY A 283 12.27 -21.25 8.70
CA GLY A 283 13.59 -20.75 9.10
C GLY A 283 14.54 -21.87 9.51
N PHE A 284 15.79 -21.74 9.04
CA PHE A 284 16.90 -22.65 9.30
C PHE A 284 18.10 -21.87 9.85
N ASP A 285 18.77 -22.44 10.85
CA ASP A 285 19.74 -21.76 11.70
C ASP A 285 21.20 -21.82 11.21
N GLY A 286 21.47 -22.58 10.15
CA GLY A 286 22.81 -22.88 9.67
C GLY A 286 23.47 -24.08 10.35
N SER A 287 22.72 -24.86 11.13
CA SER A 287 23.18 -26.07 11.81
C SER A 287 22.28 -27.28 11.49
N GLY A 288 21.75 -28.00 12.47
CA GLY A 288 20.95 -29.21 12.28
C GLY A 288 19.47 -29.00 11.97
N ALA A 289 18.98 -27.74 11.89
CA ALA A 289 17.59 -27.45 11.61
C ALA A 289 17.18 -27.98 10.23
N ARG A 290 16.15 -28.83 10.15
CA ARG A 290 15.74 -29.49 8.91
C ARG A 290 14.28 -29.91 8.88
N VAL A 291 13.82 -30.26 7.68
CA VAL A 291 12.62 -31.06 7.44
C VAL A 291 13.05 -32.45 7.01
N GLU A 292 12.52 -33.48 7.67
CA GLU A 292 12.73 -34.90 7.31
C GLU A 292 11.54 -35.41 6.49
N ILE A 293 11.79 -36.01 5.33
CA ILE A 293 10.76 -36.52 4.42
C ILE A 293 11.07 -38.01 4.11
N PRO A 294 10.77 -38.94 5.04
CA PRO A 294 11.19 -40.34 4.94
C PRO A 294 10.66 -41.08 3.71
N ASP A 295 9.48 -40.66 3.21
CA ASP A 295 8.77 -41.31 2.09
C ASP A 295 9.13 -40.71 0.71
N LEU A 296 10.04 -39.73 0.67
CA LEU A 296 10.59 -39.20 -0.57
C LEU A 296 11.99 -39.78 -0.77
N LYS A 297 12.11 -40.70 -1.73
CA LYS A 297 13.37 -41.33 -2.15
C LYS A 297 13.59 -41.05 -3.63
N TRP A 298 14.85 -40.98 -4.03
CA TRP A 298 15.20 -40.76 -5.42
C TRP A 298 15.07 -42.03 -6.25
N ASP A 299 14.28 -41.97 -7.31
CA ASP A 299 14.24 -42.96 -8.39
C ASP A 299 15.25 -42.58 -9.49
N PRO A 300 16.38 -43.30 -9.62
CA PRO A 300 17.42 -42.97 -10.60
C PRO A 300 17.04 -43.33 -12.03
N SER A 301 15.92 -44.04 -12.24
CA SER A 301 15.43 -44.36 -13.60
C SER A 301 14.77 -43.16 -14.29
N LYS A 302 14.52 -42.09 -13.55
CA LYS A 302 13.88 -40.86 -14.03
C LYS A 302 14.80 -39.66 -13.84
N PRO A 303 14.71 -38.65 -14.73
CA PRO A 303 15.31 -37.35 -14.48
C PRO A 303 14.87 -36.76 -13.13
N LEU A 304 15.66 -35.84 -12.60
CA LEU A 304 15.39 -35.16 -11.34
C LEU A 304 15.54 -33.66 -11.53
N THR A 305 14.57 -32.89 -11.02
CA THR A 305 14.74 -31.45 -10.76
C THR A 305 14.44 -31.18 -9.29
N LEU A 306 15.40 -30.57 -8.59
CA LEU A 306 15.21 -29.96 -7.29
C LEU A 306 15.14 -28.44 -7.50
N GLU A 307 14.08 -27.80 -7.05
CA GLU A 307 14.00 -26.34 -7.09
C GLU A 307 13.40 -25.75 -5.82
N ALA A 308 13.81 -24.53 -5.50
CA ALA A 308 13.37 -23.84 -4.31
C ALA A 308 13.35 -22.32 -4.51
N TRP A 309 12.40 -21.68 -3.83
CA TRP A 309 12.50 -20.27 -3.46
C TRP A 309 13.06 -20.18 -2.04
N CYS A 310 14.24 -19.60 -1.88
CA CYS A 310 14.90 -19.48 -0.58
C CYS A 310 15.60 -18.13 -0.39
N LEU A 311 15.98 -17.84 0.85
CA LEU A 311 16.45 -16.56 1.35
C LEU A 311 17.64 -16.82 2.27
N PRO A 312 18.87 -16.92 1.74
CA PRO A 312 20.03 -17.11 2.60
C PRO A 312 20.28 -15.87 3.45
N SER A 313 20.61 -16.06 4.72
CA SER A 313 20.81 -14.97 5.69
C SER A 313 22.26 -14.51 5.78
N LYS A 314 23.21 -15.43 5.54
CA LYS A 314 24.65 -15.24 5.61
C LYS A 314 25.37 -16.34 4.81
N PRO A 315 26.65 -16.15 4.45
CA PRO A 315 27.50 -17.22 3.95
C PRO A 315 27.57 -18.39 4.94
N VAL A 316 27.67 -19.62 4.44
CA VAL A 316 27.79 -20.84 5.25
C VAL A 316 28.93 -21.71 4.72
N GLY A 317 29.51 -22.55 5.57
CA GLY A 317 30.54 -23.52 5.12
C GLY A 317 29.98 -24.43 4.03
N GLN A 318 28.89 -25.13 4.35
CA GLN A 318 28.06 -25.92 3.43
C GLN A 318 26.65 -25.99 4.03
N GLY A 319 25.62 -25.61 3.26
CA GLY A 319 24.24 -25.60 3.74
C GLY A 319 23.28 -26.17 2.71
N LEU A 320 22.63 -27.28 3.05
CA LEU A 320 21.67 -27.97 2.20
C LEU A 320 20.35 -27.18 2.11
N VAL A 321 19.94 -26.79 0.91
CA VAL A 321 18.59 -26.24 0.69
C VAL A 321 17.59 -27.39 0.62
N ALA A 322 17.84 -28.35 -0.29
CA ALA A 322 17.04 -29.55 -0.49
C ALA A 322 17.91 -30.64 -1.12
N GLY A 323 17.62 -31.91 -0.82
CA GLY A 323 18.25 -33.02 -1.52
C GLY A 323 18.17 -34.36 -0.81
N PHE A 324 18.90 -35.31 -1.37
CA PHE A 324 19.11 -36.67 -0.87
C PHE A 324 20.56 -36.77 -0.41
N ALA A 325 20.78 -36.69 0.90
CA ALA A 325 22.11 -36.51 1.49
C ALA A 325 23.10 -37.58 1.02
N GLY A 326 24.26 -37.17 0.50
CA GLY A 326 25.27 -38.08 -0.02
C GLY A 326 25.00 -38.65 -1.42
N GLU A 327 23.90 -38.24 -2.07
CA GLU A 327 23.48 -38.71 -3.40
C GLU A 327 23.23 -37.54 -4.38
N CYS A 328 22.43 -36.54 -3.98
CA CYS A 328 22.09 -35.38 -4.81
C CYS A 328 21.75 -34.18 -3.92
N GLU A 329 22.43 -33.06 -4.09
CA GLU A 329 22.36 -31.93 -3.16
C GLU A 329 22.25 -30.59 -3.91
N LEU A 330 21.22 -29.82 -3.55
CA LEU A 330 21.08 -28.41 -3.89
C LEU A 330 21.49 -27.58 -2.66
N ARG A 331 22.57 -26.80 -2.76
CA ARG A 331 23.23 -26.24 -1.57
C ARG A 331 23.85 -24.86 -1.77
N LEU A 332 24.01 -24.12 -0.68
CA LEU A 332 24.84 -22.93 -0.60
C LEU A 332 26.20 -23.30 0.02
N ARG A 333 27.32 -22.93 -0.63
CA ARG A 333 28.67 -23.15 -0.08
C ARG A 333 29.47 -21.86 -0.22
N GLY A 334 29.93 -21.33 0.92
CA GLY A 334 30.43 -19.97 1.00
C GLY A 334 29.35 -18.98 0.57
N ARG A 335 29.54 -18.39 -0.61
CA ARG A 335 28.63 -17.42 -1.23
C ARG A 335 27.99 -17.91 -2.53
N HIS A 336 28.35 -19.10 -3.01
CA HIS A 336 27.88 -19.60 -4.29
C HIS A 336 26.83 -20.69 -4.11
N TRP A 337 25.89 -20.74 -5.04
CA TRP A 337 24.97 -21.85 -5.19
C TRP A 337 25.65 -23.03 -5.89
N TRP A 338 25.35 -24.24 -5.43
CA TRP A 338 25.90 -25.47 -5.97
C TRP A 338 24.77 -26.46 -6.19
N PHE A 339 24.87 -27.21 -7.26
CA PHE A 339 24.11 -28.44 -7.46
C PHE A 339 25.08 -29.59 -7.73
N GLY A 340 24.93 -30.68 -6.99
CA GLY A 340 25.82 -31.83 -7.10
C GLY A 340 25.04 -33.13 -7.17
N VAL A 341 25.53 -34.08 -7.97
CA VAL A 341 25.03 -35.45 -8.07
C VAL A 341 26.19 -36.43 -7.99
N LYS A 342 25.99 -37.53 -7.25
CA LYS A 342 26.94 -38.62 -7.16
C LYS A 342 26.62 -39.71 -8.18
N GLY A 343 27.53 -39.94 -9.13
CA GLY A 343 27.38 -40.96 -10.16
C GLY A 343 27.47 -42.39 -9.62
N ALA A 344 27.10 -43.39 -10.43
CA ALA A 344 27.27 -44.81 -10.07
C ALA A 344 28.74 -45.21 -9.83
N ASP A 345 29.71 -44.45 -10.35
CA ASP A 345 31.14 -44.59 -10.06
C ASP A 345 31.53 -44.11 -8.64
N GLY A 346 30.57 -43.58 -7.88
CA GLY A 346 30.76 -43.05 -6.53
C GLY A 346 31.42 -41.67 -6.50
N GLN A 347 31.65 -41.04 -7.65
CA GLN A 347 32.28 -39.73 -7.76
C GLN A 347 31.24 -38.61 -7.84
N TRP A 348 31.52 -37.46 -7.21
CA TRP A 348 30.66 -36.29 -7.33
C TRP A 348 30.85 -35.59 -8.68
N ARG A 349 29.76 -35.06 -9.22
CA ARG A 349 29.71 -34.11 -10.32
C ARG A 349 28.99 -32.89 -9.80
N GLU A 350 29.54 -31.71 -10.05
CA GLU A 350 29.05 -30.47 -9.44
C GLU A 350 29.05 -29.33 -10.45
N VAL A 351 28.02 -28.50 -10.37
CA VAL A 351 27.91 -27.22 -11.07
C VAL A 351 27.82 -26.13 -10.02
N VAL A 352 28.54 -25.03 -10.22
CA VAL A 352 28.56 -23.86 -9.33
C VAL A 352 28.04 -22.63 -10.05
N ALA A 353 27.23 -21.83 -9.36
CA ALA A 353 26.79 -20.54 -9.87
C ALA A 353 27.98 -19.58 -9.95
N THR A 354 28.14 -18.94 -11.11
CA THR A 354 29.18 -17.91 -11.31
C THR A 354 28.87 -16.61 -10.57
N ALA A 355 27.59 -16.36 -10.27
CA ALA A 355 27.15 -15.24 -9.46
C ALA A 355 27.12 -15.60 -7.96
N ASP A 356 27.34 -14.60 -7.13
CA ASP A 356 27.14 -14.67 -5.69
C ASP A 356 25.65 -14.76 -5.36
N ALA A 357 25.32 -15.50 -4.29
CA ALA A 357 23.99 -15.53 -3.73
C ALA A 357 23.60 -14.15 -3.16
N SER A 358 22.37 -13.72 -3.46
CA SER A 358 21.74 -12.57 -2.83
C SER A 358 21.30 -12.91 -1.40
N PHE A 359 21.88 -12.25 -0.40
CA PHE A 359 21.50 -12.46 1.00
C PHE A 359 20.32 -11.59 1.40
N LYS A 360 19.40 -12.15 2.17
CA LYS A 360 18.18 -11.48 2.67
C LYS A 360 17.23 -10.98 1.56
N VAL A 361 17.39 -11.46 0.33
CA VAL A 361 16.43 -11.30 -0.78
C VAL A 361 16.03 -12.68 -1.31
N PRO A 362 14.74 -12.97 -1.57
CA PRO A 362 14.33 -14.25 -2.12
C PRO A 362 15.01 -14.53 -3.47
N ALA A 363 15.54 -15.74 -3.62
CA ALA A 363 16.20 -16.23 -4.82
C ALA A 363 15.54 -17.55 -5.25
N HIS A 364 15.41 -17.73 -6.56
CA HIS A 364 15.05 -19.03 -7.12
C HIS A 364 16.30 -19.81 -7.48
N ILE A 365 16.32 -21.08 -7.13
CA ILE A 365 17.43 -21.97 -7.43
C ILE A 365 16.85 -23.30 -7.89
N ALA A 366 17.33 -23.79 -9.04
CA ALA A 366 16.98 -25.10 -9.58
C ALA A 366 18.22 -25.88 -10.02
N GLY A 367 18.38 -27.08 -9.50
CA GLY A 367 19.37 -28.04 -9.94
C GLY A 367 18.69 -29.24 -10.58
N MET A 368 19.22 -29.73 -11.69
CA MET A 368 18.61 -30.85 -12.40
C MET A 368 19.62 -31.83 -12.96
N TRP A 369 19.21 -33.09 -13.02
CA TRP A 369 19.86 -34.17 -13.75
C TRP A 369 18.89 -34.70 -14.80
N ASN A 370 19.29 -34.71 -16.07
CA ASN A 370 18.41 -35.08 -17.18
C ASN A 370 18.52 -36.55 -17.63
N GLY A 371 19.33 -37.36 -16.94
CA GLY A 371 19.67 -38.72 -17.36
C GLY A 371 21.14 -38.87 -17.76
N THR A 372 21.78 -37.78 -18.20
CA THR A 372 23.15 -37.82 -18.74
C THR A 372 24.06 -36.72 -18.20
N GLU A 373 23.51 -35.60 -17.78
CA GLU A 373 24.25 -34.42 -17.32
C GLU A 373 23.47 -33.66 -16.25
N ILE A 374 24.19 -32.83 -15.50
CA ILE A 374 23.63 -31.94 -14.49
C ILE A 374 23.73 -30.48 -14.92
N ARG A 375 22.75 -29.68 -14.49
CA ARG A 375 22.67 -28.23 -14.73
C ARG A 375 22.21 -27.50 -13.47
N LEU A 376 22.58 -26.23 -13.35
CA LEU A 376 22.17 -25.33 -12.27
C LEU A 376 21.62 -24.03 -12.87
N PHE A 377 20.51 -23.57 -12.31
CA PHE A 377 19.89 -22.29 -12.61
C PHE A 377 19.76 -21.48 -11.31
N PHE A 378 20.09 -20.19 -11.39
CA PHE A 378 19.92 -19.23 -10.31
C PHE A 378 19.18 -18.01 -10.87
N ASP A 379 18.04 -17.69 -10.25
CA ASP A 379 17.07 -16.70 -10.71
C ASP A 379 16.69 -16.91 -12.18
N GLY A 380 16.53 -18.17 -12.56
CA GLY A 380 16.13 -18.57 -13.91
C GLY A 380 17.23 -18.57 -14.96
N VAL A 381 18.43 -18.06 -14.64
CA VAL A 381 19.58 -18.02 -15.55
C VAL A 381 20.44 -19.26 -15.36
N ARG A 382 20.84 -19.91 -16.44
CA ARG A 382 21.74 -21.07 -16.42
C ARG A 382 23.15 -20.65 -16.03
N HIS A 383 23.75 -21.36 -15.09
CA HIS A 383 25.13 -21.13 -14.67
C HIS A 383 26.02 -22.35 -14.90
N GLY A 384 27.23 -22.09 -15.38
CA GLY A 384 28.22 -23.09 -15.71
C GLY A 384 27.86 -23.88 -16.97
N ASP A 385 28.84 -24.63 -17.49
CA ASP A 385 28.59 -25.58 -18.56
C ASP A 385 27.89 -26.83 -18.00
N PRO A 386 27.02 -27.51 -18.77
CA PRO A 386 26.47 -28.80 -18.37
C PRO A 386 27.58 -29.80 -18.04
N VAL A 387 27.45 -30.47 -16.90
CA VAL A 387 28.47 -31.43 -16.44
C VAL A 387 27.98 -32.86 -16.66
N PRO A 388 28.68 -33.68 -17.47
CA PRO A 388 28.33 -35.08 -17.66
C PRO A 388 28.30 -35.85 -16.33
N CYS A 389 27.20 -36.56 -16.09
CA CYS A 389 27.00 -37.33 -14.89
C CYS A 389 26.34 -38.67 -15.27
N PRO A 390 27.06 -39.80 -15.13
CA PRO A 390 26.49 -41.11 -15.43
C PRO A 390 25.32 -41.39 -14.50
N ALA A 391 24.47 -42.35 -14.90
CA ALA A 391 23.33 -42.74 -14.10
C ALA A 391 23.72 -42.96 -12.61
N PRO A 392 23.04 -42.31 -11.67
CA PRO A 392 23.31 -42.42 -10.25
C PRO A 392 22.84 -43.78 -9.73
N ALA A 393 23.51 -44.30 -8.69
CA ALA A 393 23.11 -45.51 -7.99
C ALA A 393 22.74 -45.17 -6.53
N PRO A 394 21.61 -44.48 -6.30
CA PRO A 394 21.18 -44.07 -4.97
C PRO A 394 20.95 -45.27 -4.06
N LYS A 395 21.29 -45.11 -2.78
CA LYS A 395 21.14 -46.10 -1.71
C LYS A 395 19.78 -46.01 -1.02
N GLY A 396 18.85 -45.22 -1.57
CA GLY A 396 17.50 -45.03 -1.03
C GLY A 396 17.47 -44.11 0.20
N VAL A 397 18.40 -43.16 0.28
CA VAL A 397 18.39 -42.12 1.32
C VAL A 397 17.14 -41.25 1.16
N ALA A 398 16.53 -40.90 2.29
CA ALA A 398 15.37 -40.03 2.32
C ALA A 398 15.74 -38.57 2.05
N ALA A 399 14.82 -37.81 1.46
CA ALA A 399 15.03 -36.39 1.25
C ALA A 399 15.00 -35.60 2.57
N THR A 400 15.84 -34.56 2.63
CA THR A 400 15.77 -33.54 3.67
C THR A 400 15.81 -32.13 3.07
N LEU A 401 15.24 -31.18 3.81
CA LEU A 401 15.33 -29.75 3.51
C LEU A 401 16.08 -29.05 4.64
N GLY A 402 16.91 -28.07 4.33
CA GLY A 402 17.58 -27.20 5.32
C GLY A 402 18.85 -27.77 5.97
N ALA A 403 18.95 -29.07 6.21
CA ALA A 403 20.20 -29.71 6.63
C ALA A 403 20.20 -31.21 6.32
N VAL A 404 21.39 -31.81 6.26
CA VAL A 404 21.56 -33.27 6.24
C VAL A 404 21.22 -33.88 7.63
N LEU A 405 20.96 -35.18 7.68
CA LEU A 405 20.48 -35.86 8.91
C LEU A 405 21.42 -35.76 10.12
N ASP A 406 22.74 -35.74 9.89
CA ASP A 406 23.75 -35.60 10.95
C ASP A 406 23.96 -34.14 11.40
N GLY A 407 23.31 -33.17 10.75
CA GLY A 407 23.36 -31.75 11.05
C GLY A 407 24.67 -31.04 10.63
N SER A 408 25.57 -31.70 9.92
CA SER A 408 26.87 -31.12 9.52
C SER A 408 26.79 -30.06 8.41
N GLN A 409 25.70 -30.02 7.64
CA GLN A 409 25.53 -29.14 6.47
C GLN A 409 24.25 -28.29 6.56
N GLY A 410 24.21 -27.37 7.50
CA GLY A 410 23.05 -26.52 7.77
C GLY A 410 22.93 -25.29 6.86
N PHE A 411 21.76 -25.10 6.27
CA PHE A 411 21.37 -23.87 5.59
C PHE A 411 21.01 -22.80 6.62
N ALA A 412 21.59 -21.60 6.47
CA ALA A 412 21.29 -20.45 7.32
C ALA A 412 20.40 -19.47 6.57
N GLY A 413 19.09 -19.50 6.80
CA GLY A 413 18.17 -18.66 6.04
C GLY A 413 16.72 -19.06 6.21
N ARG A 414 15.90 -18.69 5.21
CA ARG A 414 14.51 -19.10 5.12
C ARG A 414 14.25 -19.78 3.79
N THR A 415 13.39 -20.79 3.78
CA THR A 415 12.89 -21.37 2.54
C THR A 415 11.40 -21.09 2.47
N LEU A 416 10.94 -20.68 1.28
CA LEU A 416 9.54 -20.32 1.02
C LEU A 416 8.80 -21.46 0.32
N GLN A 417 9.44 -22.08 -0.67
CA GLN A 417 8.84 -23.14 -1.47
C GLN A 417 9.93 -24.13 -1.90
N VAL A 418 9.58 -25.41 -2.02
CA VAL A 418 10.44 -26.45 -2.60
C VAL A 418 9.59 -27.37 -3.46
N ARG A 419 10.06 -27.67 -4.67
CA ARG A 419 9.48 -28.69 -5.54
C ARG A 419 10.54 -29.71 -5.94
N VAL A 420 10.17 -30.99 -5.85
CA VAL A 420 10.96 -32.12 -6.34
C VAL A 420 10.20 -32.76 -7.48
N SER A 421 10.86 -32.91 -8.63
CA SER A 421 10.21 -33.37 -9.86
C SER A 421 10.95 -34.53 -10.49
N THR A 422 10.20 -35.42 -11.13
CA THR A 422 10.70 -36.62 -11.83
C THR A 422 10.94 -36.38 -13.32
N SER A 423 11.07 -35.11 -13.71
CA SER A 423 11.41 -34.67 -15.06
C SER A 423 12.49 -33.58 -15.00
N ALA A 424 13.21 -33.42 -16.11
CA ALA A 424 14.13 -32.32 -16.36
C ALA A 424 13.31 -31.12 -16.82
N ARG A 425 13.03 -30.16 -15.92
CA ARG A 425 12.07 -29.09 -16.19
C ARG A 425 12.58 -27.98 -17.10
N TYR A 426 13.89 -27.75 -17.09
CA TYR A 426 14.48 -26.55 -17.70
C TYR A 426 15.61 -26.95 -18.65
N THR A 427 15.69 -26.30 -19.80
CA THR A 427 16.79 -26.52 -20.75
C THR A 427 17.58 -25.23 -20.92
N ASP A 428 16.86 -24.13 -21.07
CA ASP A 428 17.39 -22.79 -21.25
C ASP A 428 16.93 -21.88 -20.10
N ASP A 429 17.37 -20.62 -20.16
CA ASP A 429 16.95 -19.59 -19.21
C ASP A 429 15.42 -19.44 -19.21
N PHE A 430 14.86 -19.15 -18.04
CA PHE A 430 13.42 -19.04 -17.85
C PHE A 430 13.09 -17.98 -16.80
N ASP A 431 11.85 -17.52 -16.78
CA ASP A 431 11.33 -16.67 -15.70
C ASP A 431 10.77 -17.57 -14.59
N PRO A 432 11.36 -17.58 -13.38
CA PRO A 432 10.88 -18.44 -12.31
C PRO A 432 9.45 -18.10 -11.89
N ALA A 433 8.57 -19.11 -11.86
CA ALA A 433 7.20 -18.92 -11.42
C ALA A 433 7.16 -18.43 -9.95
N PRO A 434 6.41 -17.36 -9.62
CA PRO A 434 6.30 -16.86 -8.25
C PRO A 434 5.69 -17.87 -7.27
N VAL A 435 4.88 -18.79 -7.80
CA VAL A 435 4.26 -19.88 -7.08
C VAL A 435 4.62 -21.18 -7.79
N LEU A 436 5.24 -22.11 -7.05
CA LEU A 436 5.50 -23.46 -7.53
C LEU A 436 4.20 -24.26 -7.44
N GLU A 437 3.71 -24.69 -8.59
CA GLU A 437 2.50 -25.51 -8.68
C GLU A 437 2.84 -26.99 -8.90
N LYS A 438 1.88 -27.86 -8.61
CA LYS A 438 2.00 -29.27 -8.93
C LYS A 438 1.58 -29.53 -10.38
N ASP A 439 2.17 -30.55 -10.98
CA ASP A 439 1.74 -31.14 -12.24
C ASP A 439 2.01 -32.66 -12.19
N GLY A 440 1.87 -33.34 -13.33
CA GLY A 440 2.04 -34.79 -13.43
C GLY A 440 3.44 -35.31 -13.07
N ASP A 441 4.46 -34.45 -13.09
CA ASP A 441 5.85 -34.83 -12.83
C ASP A 441 6.31 -34.50 -11.41
N THR A 442 5.47 -33.79 -10.63
CA THR A 442 5.79 -33.36 -9.27
C THR A 442 5.75 -34.53 -8.30
N ALA A 443 6.92 -34.92 -7.78
CA ALA A 443 7.05 -35.93 -6.74
C ALA A 443 6.73 -35.36 -5.35
N ALA A 444 7.17 -34.15 -5.05
CA ALA A 444 6.82 -33.50 -3.78
C ALA A 444 6.77 -31.99 -3.97
N LEU A 445 5.86 -31.34 -3.25
CA LEU A 445 5.72 -29.89 -3.26
C LEU A 445 5.44 -29.37 -1.85
N TYR A 446 6.28 -28.47 -1.38
CA TYR A 446 6.12 -27.83 -0.08
C TYR A 446 6.07 -26.31 -0.30
N ARG A 447 5.01 -25.68 0.20
CA ARG A 447 4.91 -24.22 0.33
C ARG A 447 4.78 -23.89 1.81
N PHE A 448 5.62 -22.98 2.28
CA PHE A 448 5.70 -22.60 3.69
C PHE A 448 4.94 -21.31 3.97
N ASP A 449 3.88 -21.03 3.21
CA ASP A 449 3.04 -19.82 3.28
C ASP A 449 2.02 -19.86 4.43
N THR A 450 1.79 -21.03 5.03
CA THR A 450 0.89 -21.25 6.16
C THR A 450 1.57 -22.09 7.24
N GLU A 451 1.51 -21.63 8.49
CA GLU A 451 2.04 -22.38 9.63
C GLU A 451 1.17 -23.60 9.95
N THR A 452 1.79 -24.78 9.94
CA THR A 452 1.13 -26.08 10.18
C THR A 452 1.68 -26.83 11.40
N GLY A 453 2.37 -26.11 12.31
CA GLY A 453 2.96 -26.69 13.51
C GLY A 453 4.20 -27.55 13.21
N GLY A 454 4.32 -28.72 13.84
CA GLY A 454 5.52 -29.58 13.76
C GLY A 454 5.71 -30.36 12.45
N THR A 455 4.82 -30.21 11.48
CA THR A 455 4.85 -30.91 10.19
C THR A 455 4.56 -29.96 9.05
N VAL A 456 4.94 -30.32 7.83
CA VAL A 456 4.63 -29.58 6.59
C VAL A 456 3.94 -30.52 5.59
N PRO A 457 2.73 -30.18 5.13
CA PRO A 457 1.99 -31.03 4.20
C PRO A 457 2.63 -31.06 2.81
N ASP A 458 2.58 -32.22 2.16
CA ASP A 458 2.95 -32.37 0.75
C ASP A 458 1.77 -31.99 -0.15
N LEU A 459 1.93 -30.90 -0.89
CA LEU A 459 0.94 -30.34 -1.79
C LEU A 459 0.92 -31.02 -3.17
N SER A 460 1.83 -31.97 -3.44
CA SER A 460 1.82 -32.72 -4.70
C SER A 460 0.64 -33.69 -4.81
N GLY A 461 0.12 -34.17 -3.66
CA GLY A 461 -0.89 -35.23 -3.59
C GLY A 461 -0.31 -36.63 -3.41
N ASN A 462 1.01 -36.77 -3.23
CA ASN A 462 1.69 -38.05 -3.00
C ASN A 462 1.84 -38.42 -1.52
N ASN A 463 1.25 -37.65 -0.60
CA ASN A 463 1.23 -37.90 0.85
C ASN A 463 2.62 -37.98 1.51
N ARG A 464 3.61 -37.24 1.00
CA ARG A 464 4.98 -37.23 1.54
C ARG A 464 5.15 -36.14 2.61
N THR A 465 4.39 -36.21 3.69
CA THR A 465 4.43 -35.18 4.76
C THR A 465 5.82 -35.05 5.36
N GLY A 466 6.33 -33.81 5.44
CA GLY A 466 7.62 -33.52 6.07
C GLY A 466 7.47 -33.27 7.57
N THR A 467 8.46 -33.67 8.36
CA THR A 467 8.48 -33.44 9.81
C THR A 467 9.60 -32.45 10.17
N LEU A 468 9.29 -31.44 10.98
CA LEU A 468 10.27 -30.44 11.40
C LEU A 468 11.18 -31.00 12.51
N ARG A 469 12.47 -30.67 12.42
CA ARG A 469 13.50 -30.91 13.44
C ARG A 469 14.29 -29.63 13.64
N GLY A 470 13.94 -28.83 14.64
CA GLY A 470 14.63 -27.57 14.96
C GLY A 470 14.38 -26.40 14.00
N ALA A 471 13.83 -26.65 12.81
CA ALA A 471 13.33 -25.61 11.92
C ALA A 471 12.07 -24.95 12.50
N ASN A 472 11.93 -23.63 12.33
CA ASN A 472 10.86 -22.85 12.96
C ASN A 472 10.14 -21.96 11.94
N TRP A 473 8.84 -21.78 12.13
CA TRP A 473 8.05 -20.84 11.34
C TRP A 473 8.49 -19.40 11.60
N THR A 474 8.64 -18.61 10.53
CA THR A 474 9.11 -17.24 10.58
C THR A 474 8.51 -16.42 9.44
N SER A 475 8.65 -15.10 9.47
CA SER A 475 8.28 -14.24 8.35
C SER A 475 9.44 -14.05 7.38
N ALA A 476 9.14 -13.96 6.10
CA ALA A 476 10.07 -13.62 5.02
C ALA A 476 9.41 -12.63 4.04
N PRO A 477 10.20 -11.84 3.28
CA PRO A 477 9.67 -11.15 2.11
C PRO A 477 9.02 -12.16 1.15
N ARG A 478 7.91 -11.77 0.53
CA ARG A 478 7.25 -12.55 -0.54
C ARG A 478 8.18 -12.78 -1.73
N VAL A 479 7.93 -13.86 -2.45
CA VAL A 479 8.56 -14.12 -3.76
C VAL A 479 8.19 -12.99 -4.73
N PRO A 480 9.15 -12.45 -5.52
CA PRO A 480 8.86 -11.46 -6.56
C PRO A 480 7.73 -11.91 -7.49
N GLY A 481 6.78 -11.02 -7.78
CA GLY A 481 5.63 -11.34 -8.65
C GLY A 481 4.52 -12.16 -7.99
N SER A 482 4.66 -12.59 -6.72
CA SER A 482 3.54 -13.21 -5.99
C SER A 482 2.55 -12.12 -5.59
N SER A 483 1.35 -12.18 -6.15
CA SER A 483 0.32 -11.16 -5.94
C SER A 483 -0.16 -11.15 -4.49
N VAL A 484 -0.22 -9.94 -3.91
CA VAL A 484 -1.19 -9.65 -2.86
C VAL A 484 -2.55 -9.58 -3.55
N VAL A 485 -3.57 -10.28 -3.05
CA VAL A 485 -4.95 -9.97 -3.43
C VAL A 485 -5.25 -8.60 -2.82
N THR A 486 -4.86 -7.53 -3.50
CA THR A 486 -5.44 -6.21 -3.28
C THR A 486 -6.82 -6.22 -3.91
N PRO A 487 -7.85 -5.63 -3.27
CA PRO A 487 -9.12 -5.40 -3.92
C PRO A 487 -8.88 -4.74 -5.28
N ALA A 488 -9.65 -5.15 -6.30
CA ALA A 488 -9.50 -4.69 -7.67
C ALA A 488 -9.21 -3.19 -7.72
N ALA A 489 -8.02 -2.82 -8.20
CA ALA A 489 -7.62 -1.43 -8.29
C ALA A 489 -8.63 -0.69 -9.18
N ALA A 490 -9.22 0.37 -8.65
CA ALA A 490 -9.82 1.39 -9.50
C ALA A 490 -8.78 1.80 -10.55
N PRO A 491 -9.18 2.09 -11.79
CA PRO A 491 -8.25 2.51 -12.84
C PRO A 491 -7.39 3.65 -12.30
N LYS A 492 -6.06 3.49 -12.40
CA LYS A 492 -5.13 4.57 -12.05
C LYS A 492 -5.52 5.79 -12.88
N PRO A 493 -5.87 6.93 -12.27
CA PRO A 493 -6.05 8.16 -13.04
C PRO A 493 -4.78 8.40 -13.85
N ALA A 494 -4.91 8.91 -15.07
CA ALA A 494 -3.77 9.41 -15.83
C ALA A 494 -3.26 10.68 -15.12
N ILE A 495 -2.41 10.51 -14.10
CA ILE A 495 -1.81 11.61 -13.36
C ILE A 495 -0.65 12.14 -14.20
N THR A 496 -0.74 13.39 -14.64
CA THR A 496 0.46 14.12 -15.06
C THR A 496 1.29 14.36 -13.80
N PRO A 497 2.58 14.00 -13.75
CA PRO A 497 3.39 14.20 -12.55
C PRO A 497 3.33 15.67 -12.09
N PHE A 498 3.14 15.88 -10.79
CA PHE A 498 3.21 17.22 -10.20
C PHE A 498 4.57 17.86 -10.47
N ASP A 499 4.57 18.99 -11.17
CA ASP A 499 5.77 19.80 -11.39
C ASP A 499 5.86 20.90 -10.33
N ALA A 500 6.74 20.69 -9.35
CA ALA A 500 6.98 21.65 -8.28
C ALA A 500 7.54 23.00 -8.78
N ALA A 501 8.29 23.01 -9.90
CA ALA A 501 8.84 24.23 -10.47
C ALA A 501 7.75 25.04 -11.18
N GLN A 502 6.86 24.37 -11.92
CA GLN A 502 5.68 25.00 -12.51
C GLN A 502 4.76 25.59 -11.44
N ALA A 503 4.48 24.82 -10.38
CA ALA A 503 3.69 25.29 -9.25
C ALA A 503 4.31 26.53 -8.58
N LYS A 504 5.63 26.52 -8.36
CA LYS A 504 6.34 27.66 -7.79
C LYS A 504 6.27 28.90 -8.68
N LYS A 505 6.44 28.73 -10.00
CA LYS A 505 6.32 29.83 -10.97
C LYS A 505 4.94 30.49 -10.92
N HIS A 506 3.86 29.70 -10.92
CA HIS A 506 2.50 30.25 -10.80
C HIS A 506 2.28 30.98 -9.47
N GLN A 507 2.93 30.54 -8.39
CA GLN A 507 2.87 31.22 -7.09
C GLN A 507 3.65 32.54 -7.09
N GLU A 508 4.84 32.57 -7.69
CA GLU A 508 5.67 33.77 -7.84
C GLU A 508 5.02 34.82 -8.75
N GLU A 509 4.30 34.41 -9.79
CA GLU A 509 3.54 35.31 -10.68
C GLU A 509 2.31 35.93 -9.99
N TRP A 510 1.83 35.33 -8.91
CA TRP A 510 0.61 35.73 -8.22
C TRP A 510 0.85 36.48 -6.90
N ALA A 511 2.00 36.25 -6.27
CA ALA A 511 2.51 37.03 -5.14
C ALA A 511 2.94 38.41 -5.60
#